data_AF-A0A2E7M666-F1
#
_entry.id   AF-A0A2E7M666-F1
#
_cell.length_a   1.000
_cell.length_b   1.000
_cell.length_c   1.000
_cell.angle_alpha   90.00
_cell.angle_beta   90.00
_cell.angle_gamma   90.00
#
_symmetry.space_group_name_H-M   'P 1'
#
loop_
_entity.id
_entity.type
_entity.pdbx_description
1 polymer ?
#
loop_
_entity_poly.entity_id
_entity_poly.type
_entity_poly.pdbx_seq_one_letter_code
_entity_poly.pdbx_strand_id
1 'polypeptide(L)'
;MTCRQRSCLTLGVLLAGFLALAACDQPVPDVSPTGQCAPEDLYMGEPEYFQEVMVPELFEPYCALCHWSDKTTPEERRGATPGLNYDDYDSAIRWNSTSLNFGTWSRVSTRNMPPMGRTPSTEELQLLVQWIDCAIAVQESGDDDDSAGDDDSAGDDDSADR
;
A
#
# COMPACT_ATOMS: atom_id res chain seq x y z
N MET A 1 41.99 49.86 24.05
CA MET A 1 41.00 48.96 24.68
C MET A 1 41.47 47.53 24.45
N THR A 2 41.97 46.89 25.50
CA THR A 2 42.55 45.54 25.53
C THR A 2 41.67 44.63 26.38
N CYS A 3 41.29 43.44 25.88
CA CYS A 3 40.84 42.24 26.62
C CYS A 3 40.10 41.30 25.65
N ARG A 4 40.21 39.96 25.67
CA ARG A 4 41.17 39.02 26.24
C ARG A 4 40.86 37.68 25.55
N GLN A 5 41.85 37.09 24.93
CA GLN A 5 41.82 35.75 24.36
C GLN A 5 41.68 34.73 25.51
N ARG A 6 40.64 33.91 25.48
CA ARG A 6 40.53 32.72 26.33
C ARG A 6 40.50 31.48 25.43
N SER A 7 41.69 30.97 25.19
CA SER A 7 41.90 29.56 24.90
C SER A 7 41.48 28.75 26.12
N CYS A 8 40.45 27.92 26.00
CA CYS A 8 40.28 26.75 26.85
C CYS A 8 40.47 25.53 25.96
N LEU A 9 41.69 25.00 25.99
CA LEU A 9 41.97 23.61 25.72
C LEU A 9 41.07 22.76 26.63
N THR A 10 40.24 21.91 26.05
CA THR A 10 39.88 20.62 26.65
C THR A 10 40.04 19.56 25.59
N LEU A 11 41.26 19.04 25.55
CA LEU A 11 41.61 17.74 24.99
C LEU A 11 40.93 16.68 25.87
N GLY A 12 39.93 15.99 25.34
CA GLY A 12 39.22 14.90 26.01
C GLY A 12 38.93 13.78 25.01
N VAL A 13 39.89 12.87 24.85
CA VAL A 13 39.76 11.64 24.07
C VAL A 13 39.07 10.59 24.94
N LEU A 14 37.92 10.05 24.51
CA LEU A 14 37.41 8.72 24.86
C LEU A 14 36.49 8.25 23.70
N LEU A 15 37.08 7.62 22.68
CA LEU A 15 37.01 6.17 22.43
C LEU A 15 35.58 5.59 22.31
N ALA A 16 35.26 5.25 21.06
CA ALA A 16 34.75 3.95 20.66
C ALA A 16 33.49 3.44 21.37
N GLY A 17 32.36 4.04 21.02
CA GLY A 17 31.03 3.44 21.11
C GLY A 17 30.37 3.40 19.75
N PHE A 18 31.11 3.06 18.67
CA PHE A 18 30.50 2.52 17.46
C PHE A 18 29.95 1.14 17.84
N LEU A 19 28.85 1.12 18.59
CA LEU A 19 27.87 0.05 18.47
C LEU A 19 27.46 0.11 17.01
N ALA A 20 28.15 -0.67 16.19
CA ALA A 20 27.59 -1.24 14.99
C ALA A 20 26.33 -1.95 15.47
N LEU A 21 25.23 -1.19 15.55
CA LEU A 21 23.91 -1.72 15.31
C LEU A 21 24.06 -2.32 13.93
N ALA A 22 24.44 -3.60 13.90
CA ALA A 22 23.99 -4.49 12.87
C ALA A 22 22.48 -4.24 12.85
N ALA A 23 22.06 -3.35 11.96
CA ALA A 23 20.68 -3.25 11.55
C ALA A 23 20.43 -4.62 10.93
N CYS A 24 20.11 -5.57 11.80
CA CYS A 24 19.69 -6.89 11.45
C CYS A 24 18.49 -6.64 10.58
N ASP A 25 18.72 -6.89 9.30
CA ASP A 25 17.72 -6.91 8.26
C ASP A 25 16.58 -7.78 8.80
N GLN A 26 15.54 -7.13 9.35
CA GLN A 26 14.46 -7.85 10.00
C GLN A 26 13.86 -8.75 8.92
N PRO A 27 13.69 -10.06 9.19
CA PRO A 27 13.09 -10.94 8.22
C PRO A 27 11.75 -10.34 7.81
N VAL A 28 11.50 -10.32 6.50
CA VAL A 28 10.19 -9.91 5.98
C VAL A 28 9.15 -10.74 6.73
N PRO A 29 8.15 -10.11 7.37
CA PRO A 29 7.18 -10.84 8.15
C PRO A 29 6.51 -11.89 7.26
N ASP A 30 6.36 -13.11 7.79
CA ASP A 30 5.68 -14.21 7.10
C ASP A 30 4.15 -14.00 7.12
N VAL A 31 3.73 -12.83 6.66
CA VAL A 31 2.34 -12.40 6.57
C VAL A 31 2.07 -12.18 5.10
N SER A 32 1.16 -12.97 4.51
CA SER A 32 0.72 -12.78 3.14
C SER A 32 -0.74 -12.33 3.15
N PRO A 33 -1.17 -11.49 2.21
CA PRO A 33 -2.57 -11.11 2.06
C PRO A 33 -3.47 -12.33 2.01
N THR A 34 -4.52 -12.31 2.81
CA THR A 34 -5.54 -13.36 2.93
C THR A 34 -6.86 -12.97 2.25
N GLY A 35 -7.06 -11.67 1.98
CA GLY A 35 -8.35 -11.12 1.60
C GLY A 35 -9.37 -11.04 2.75
N GLN A 36 -8.98 -11.35 3.99
CA GLN A 36 -9.88 -11.34 5.14
C GLN A 36 -9.66 -10.09 5.98
N CYS A 37 -10.72 -9.31 6.18
CA CYS A 37 -10.72 -8.12 7.02
C CYS A 37 -11.86 -8.19 8.03
N ALA A 38 -11.59 -7.78 9.28
CA ALA A 38 -12.63 -7.70 10.29
C ALA A 38 -13.63 -6.58 9.94
N PRO A 39 -14.94 -6.74 10.23
CA PRO A 39 -15.93 -5.71 9.92
C PRO A 39 -15.58 -4.32 10.48
N GLU A 40 -14.97 -4.27 11.68
CA GLU A 40 -14.51 -3.03 12.30
C GLU A 40 -13.32 -2.36 11.60
N ASP A 41 -12.60 -3.10 10.75
CA ASP A 41 -11.39 -2.65 10.04
C ASP A 41 -11.64 -2.39 8.54
N LEU A 42 -12.86 -2.61 8.03
CA LEU A 42 -13.19 -2.40 6.61
C LEU A 42 -12.89 -0.96 6.13
N TYR A 43 -12.94 0.02 7.05
CA TYR A 43 -12.56 1.40 6.73
C TYR A 43 -11.13 1.53 6.20
N MET A 44 -10.23 0.58 6.52
CA MET A 44 -8.87 0.56 5.97
C MET A 44 -8.85 0.28 4.47
N GLY A 45 -9.86 -0.40 3.94
CA GLY A 45 -9.98 -0.67 2.52
C GLY A 45 -10.48 0.52 1.70
N GLU A 46 -11.04 1.55 2.34
CA GLU A 46 -11.76 2.63 1.66
C GLU A 46 -10.83 3.66 0.96
N PRO A 47 -11.34 4.41 -0.05
CA PRO A 47 -10.59 5.44 -0.75
C PRO A 47 -10.00 6.52 0.17
N GLU A 48 -10.70 6.90 1.23
CA GLU A 48 -10.24 7.91 2.19
C GLU A 48 -9.00 7.43 2.95
N TYR A 49 -9.01 6.19 3.45
CA TYR A 49 -7.84 5.62 4.15
C TYR A 49 -6.65 5.47 3.21
N PHE A 50 -6.91 5.07 1.96
CA PHE A 50 -5.87 5.01 0.94
C PHE A 50 -5.18 6.37 0.76
N GLN A 51 -5.94 7.47 0.63
CA GLN A 51 -5.37 8.80 0.41
C GLN A 51 -4.70 9.37 1.66
N GLU A 52 -5.28 9.17 2.85
CA GLU A 52 -4.78 9.76 4.09
C GLU A 52 -3.63 9.00 4.72
N VAL A 53 -3.53 7.69 4.47
CA VAL A 53 -2.55 6.80 5.12
C VAL A 53 -1.66 6.13 4.09
N MET A 54 -2.21 5.37 3.15
CA MET A 54 -1.40 4.54 2.26
C MET A 54 -0.52 5.35 1.31
N VAL A 55 -1.05 6.43 0.77
CA VAL A 55 -0.30 7.33 -0.12
C VAL A 55 0.90 7.95 0.61
N PRO A 56 0.74 8.72 1.70
CA PRO A 56 1.88 9.39 2.34
C PRO A 56 2.86 8.43 3.03
N GLU A 57 2.38 7.34 3.64
CA GLU A 57 3.24 6.46 4.43
C GLU A 57 3.98 5.42 3.58
N LEU A 58 3.37 4.96 2.47
CA LEU A 58 3.93 3.86 1.68
C LEU A 58 4.11 4.23 0.20
N PHE A 59 3.07 4.69 -0.49
CA PHE A 59 3.18 4.78 -1.95
C PHE A 59 4.00 5.98 -2.43
N GLU A 60 3.91 7.13 -1.77
CA GLU A 60 4.71 8.30 -2.11
C GLU A 60 6.21 8.05 -1.84
N PRO A 61 6.63 7.52 -0.66
CA PRO A 61 8.04 7.29 -0.38
C PRO A 61 8.71 6.21 -1.25
N TYR A 62 7.96 5.20 -1.69
CA TYR A 62 8.51 4.01 -2.35
C TYR A 62 8.11 3.85 -3.82
N CYS A 63 6.91 4.29 -4.22
CA CYS A 63 6.33 3.96 -5.52
C CYS A 63 6.19 5.16 -6.48
N ALA A 64 6.03 6.38 -5.97
CA ALA A 64 5.71 7.58 -6.78
C ALA A 64 6.76 7.95 -7.84
N LEU A 65 8.00 7.47 -7.72
CA LEU A 65 9.00 7.75 -8.74
C LEU A 65 8.62 7.21 -10.13
N CYS A 66 7.96 6.04 -10.16
CA CYS A 66 7.67 5.30 -11.39
C CYS A 66 6.17 5.05 -11.60
N HIS A 67 5.38 5.04 -10.53
CA HIS A 67 3.98 4.61 -10.51
C HIS A 67 3.06 5.74 -10.03
N TRP A 68 3.16 6.90 -10.66
CA TRP A 68 2.31 8.06 -10.37
C TRP A 68 1.60 8.52 -11.65
N SER A 69 0.42 9.12 -11.54
CA SER A 69 -0.39 9.50 -12.69
C SER A 69 0.28 10.54 -13.60
N ASP A 70 1.18 11.34 -13.05
CA ASP A 70 1.97 12.32 -13.80
C ASP A 70 3.12 11.69 -14.62
N LYS A 71 3.45 10.41 -14.40
CA LYS A 71 4.46 9.65 -15.15
C LYS A 71 3.81 9.07 -16.41
N THR A 72 3.80 9.86 -17.46
CA THR A 72 3.06 9.56 -18.70
C THR A 72 3.93 8.92 -19.78
N THR A 73 5.25 9.07 -19.71
CA THR A 73 6.19 8.51 -20.69
C THR A 73 6.83 7.19 -20.23
N PRO A 74 7.21 6.29 -21.15
CA PRO A 74 7.95 5.08 -20.81
C PRO A 74 9.25 5.35 -20.02
N GLU A 75 9.94 6.44 -20.35
CA GLU A 75 11.19 6.88 -19.71
C GLU A 75 10.97 7.28 -18.25
N GLU A 76 9.93 8.08 -17.97
CA GLU A 76 9.55 8.48 -16.60
C GLU A 76 9.13 7.28 -15.75
N ARG A 77 8.41 6.34 -16.36
CA ARG A 77 7.92 5.11 -15.71
C ARG A 77 9.02 4.09 -15.47
N ARG A 78 10.15 4.16 -16.18
CA ARG A 78 11.32 3.25 -16.02
C ARG A 78 10.93 1.76 -16.10
N GLY A 79 10.02 1.42 -17.01
CA GLY A 79 9.50 0.06 -17.18
C GLY A 79 8.41 -0.35 -16.18
N ALA A 80 7.90 0.57 -15.35
CA ALA A 80 6.72 0.34 -14.53
C ALA A 80 5.51 -0.04 -15.40
N THR A 81 4.69 -0.95 -14.88
CA THR A 81 3.45 -1.44 -15.52
C THR A 81 2.62 -0.26 -16.03
N PRO A 82 2.27 -0.21 -17.34
CA PRO A 82 1.39 0.83 -17.87
C PRO A 82 0.04 0.84 -17.15
N GLY A 83 -0.45 2.03 -16.79
CA GLY A 83 -1.74 2.21 -16.11
C GLY A 83 -1.76 1.94 -14.61
N LEU A 84 -0.67 1.41 -14.01
CA LEU A 84 -0.54 1.26 -12.56
C LEU A 84 -0.04 2.56 -11.91
N ASN A 85 -0.91 3.23 -11.16
CA ASN A 85 -0.61 4.49 -10.48
C ASN A 85 -1.08 4.38 -9.02
N TYR A 86 -0.21 4.72 -8.06
CA TYR A 86 -0.53 4.64 -6.63
C TYR A 86 -0.99 5.97 -6.01
N ASP A 87 -1.26 6.98 -6.83
CA ASP A 87 -2.06 8.15 -6.47
C ASP A 87 -3.54 8.02 -6.87
N ASP A 88 -3.88 6.90 -7.50
CA ASP A 88 -5.22 6.57 -7.96
C ASP A 88 -5.67 5.27 -7.27
N TYR A 89 -6.70 5.38 -6.43
CA TYR A 89 -7.22 4.26 -5.65
C TYR A 89 -7.62 3.08 -6.54
N ASP A 90 -8.41 3.35 -7.59
CA ASP A 90 -8.92 2.31 -8.49
C ASP A 90 -7.80 1.55 -9.21
N SER A 91 -6.74 2.25 -9.64
CA SER A 91 -5.57 1.64 -10.24
C SER A 91 -4.79 0.77 -9.26
N ALA A 92 -4.54 1.27 -8.05
CA ALA A 92 -3.83 0.52 -7.01
C ALA A 92 -4.58 -0.73 -6.58
N ILE A 93 -5.90 -0.63 -6.38
CA ILE A 93 -6.75 -1.74 -5.98
C ILE A 93 -6.83 -2.79 -7.08
N ARG A 94 -7.14 -2.39 -8.32
CA ARG A 94 -7.20 -3.31 -9.47
C ARG A 94 -5.92 -4.13 -9.61
N TRP A 95 -4.77 -3.52 -9.35
CA TRP A 95 -3.49 -4.23 -9.38
C TRP A 95 -3.33 -5.26 -8.26
N ASN A 96 -3.83 -4.96 -7.06
CA ASN A 96 -3.72 -5.83 -5.89
C ASN A 96 -4.83 -6.88 -5.80
N SER A 97 -6.00 -6.66 -6.41
CA SER A 97 -7.13 -7.59 -6.41
C SER A 97 -7.11 -8.59 -7.57
N THR A 98 -6.26 -8.41 -8.60
CA THR A 98 -6.19 -9.33 -9.74
C THR A 98 -5.74 -10.75 -9.35
N SER A 99 -4.86 -10.90 -8.36
CA SER A 99 -4.53 -12.19 -7.73
C SER A 99 -3.72 -11.97 -6.46
N LEU A 100 -4.05 -12.65 -5.35
CA LEU A 100 -3.34 -12.49 -4.07
C LEU A 100 -1.82 -12.75 -4.14
N ASN A 101 -1.35 -13.53 -5.13
CA ASN A 101 0.07 -13.81 -5.35
C ASN A 101 0.75 -12.86 -6.36
N PHE A 102 -0.03 -11.93 -6.93
CA PHE A 102 0.38 -10.99 -7.96
C PHE A 102 -0.08 -9.58 -7.57
N GLY A 103 0.86 -8.69 -7.27
CA GLY A 103 0.48 -7.36 -6.83
C GLY A 103 1.63 -6.63 -6.19
N THR A 104 1.32 -5.59 -5.43
CA THR A 104 2.31 -4.80 -4.71
C THR A 104 3.05 -5.66 -3.71
N TRP A 105 2.34 -6.47 -2.91
CA TRP A 105 2.94 -7.37 -1.90
C TRP A 105 4.05 -8.25 -2.50
N SER A 106 3.76 -8.98 -3.58
CA SER A 106 4.71 -9.88 -4.26
C SER A 106 5.98 -9.14 -4.74
N ARG A 107 5.86 -7.88 -5.14
CA ARG A 107 6.99 -7.06 -5.61
C ARG A 107 7.86 -6.54 -4.46
N VAL A 108 7.24 -6.12 -3.35
CA VAL A 108 7.95 -5.57 -2.20
C VAL A 108 8.53 -6.66 -1.29
N SER A 109 7.83 -7.79 -1.12
CA SER A 109 8.26 -8.91 -0.27
C SER A 109 9.49 -9.63 -0.82
N THR A 110 9.65 -9.66 -2.15
CA THR A 110 10.85 -10.16 -2.82
C THR A 110 12.01 -9.16 -2.84
N ARG A 111 11.82 -7.96 -2.28
CA ARG A 111 12.81 -6.86 -2.19
C ARG A 111 13.39 -6.42 -3.54
N ASN A 112 12.67 -6.70 -4.62
CA ASN A 112 13.01 -6.23 -5.97
C ASN A 112 12.46 -4.83 -6.24
N MET A 113 11.57 -4.33 -5.39
CA MET A 113 11.01 -2.99 -5.45
C MET A 113 11.06 -2.31 -4.07
N PRO A 114 11.39 -1.01 -3.99
CA PRO A 114 11.82 -0.17 -5.12
C PRO A 114 13.30 -0.43 -5.52
N PRO A 115 13.68 -0.17 -6.78
CA PRO A 115 15.04 -0.43 -7.29
C PRO A 115 16.11 0.48 -6.68
N MET A 116 15.71 1.52 -5.94
CA MET A 116 16.61 2.47 -5.29
C MET A 116 17.15 2.00 -3.94
N GLY A 117 16.81 0.77 -3.51
CA GLY A 117 17.34 0.17 -2.29
C GLY A 117 16.72 0.68 -0.99
N ARG A 118 15.71 1.54 -1.05
CA ARG A 118 14.91 1.95 0.12
C ARG A 118 13.72 0.99 0.25
N THR A 119 13.89 -0.11 0.97
CA THR A 119 12.80 -1.07 1.21
C THR A 119 11.91 -0.59 2.36
N PRO A 120 10.59 -0.80 2.29
CA PRO A 120 9.71 -0.58 3.43
C PRO A 120 10.14 -1.45 4.64
N SER A 121 9.94 -0.92 5.84
CA SER A 121 10.08 -1.59 7.13
C SER A 121 9.05 -2.71 7.30
N THR A 122 9.22 -3.52 8.35
CA THR A 122 8.29 -4.62 8.67
C THR A 122 6.89 -4.07 8.97
N GLU A 123 6.81 -2.95 9.66
CA GLU A 123 5.57 -2.27 10.04
C GLU A 123 4.86 -1.70 8.81
N GLU A 124 5.59 -1.04 7.90
CA GLU A 124 5.05 -0.54 6.63
C GLU A 124 4.55 -1.69 5.72
N LEU A 125 5.24 -2.84 5.75
CA LEU A 125 4.81 -4.04 5.03
C LEU A 125 3.53 -4.65 5.64
N GLN A 126 3.39 -4.63 6.97
CA GLN A 126 2.15 -5.06 7.63
C GLN A 126 0.97 -4.13 7.31
N LEU A 127 1.23 -2.82 7.21
CA LEU A 127 0.24 -1.84 6.78
C LEU A 127 -0.25 -2.14 5.35
N LEU A 128 0.66 -2.46 4.43
CA LEU A 128 0.31 -2.88 3.08
C LEU A 128 -0.60 -4.12 3.06
N VAL A 129 -0.28 -5.15 3.86
CA VAL A 129 -1.07 -6.38 3.91
C VAL A 129 -2.47 -6.11 4.45
N GLN A 130 -2.59 -5.35 5.54
CA GLN A 130 -3.89 -4.98 6.12
C GLN A 130 -4.75 -4.19 5.12
N TRP A 131 -4.16 -3.21 4.45
CA TRP A 131 -4.86 -2.46 3.40
C TRP A 131 -5.33 -3.36 2.26
N ILE A 132 -4.49 -4.26 1.73
CA ILE A 132 -4.88 -5.19 0.65
C ILE A 132 -6.04 -6.09 1.10
N ASP A 133 -5.96 -6.64 2.32
CA ASP A 133 -6.99 -7.54 2.85
C ASP A 133 -8.33 -6.83 3.01
N CYS A 134 -8.33 -5.61 3.54
CA CYS A 134 -9.54 -4.80 3.71
C CYS A 134 -10.07 -4.25 2.39
N ALA A 135 -9.20 -3.85 1.47
CA ALA A 135 -9.57 -3.43 0.12
C ALA A 135 -10.35 -4.52 -0.64
N ILE A 136 -9.86 -5.76 -0.58
CA ILE A 136 -10.54 -6.91 -1.23
C ILE A 136 -11.88 -7.17 -0.56
N ALA A 137 -11.93 -7.18 0.78
CA ALA A 137 -13.16 -7.39 1.53
C ALA A 137 -14.22 -6.31 1.25
N VAL A 138 -13.82 -5.04 1.10
CA VAL A 138 -14.72 -3.94 0.72
C VAL A 138 -15.31 -4.19 -0.67
N GLN A 139 -14.49 -4.60 -1.66
CA GLN A 139 -14.98 -4.93 -3.00
C GLN A 139 -16.02 -6.06 -2.97
N GLU A 140 -15.75 -7.12 -2.22
CA GLU A 140 -16.66 -8.26 -2.10
C GLU A 140 -17.97 -7.87 -1.38
N SER A 141 -17.90 -7.01 -0.35
CA SER A 141 -19.10 -6.56 0.38
C SER A 141 -20.05 -5.69 -0.45
N GLY A 142 -19.53 -4.98 -1.46
CA GLY A 142 -20.32 -4.14 -2.35
C GLY A 142 -21.10 -4.92 -3.41
N ASP A 143 -20.67 -6.15 -3.73
CA ASP A 143 -21.28 -7.01 -4.74
C ASP A 143 -22.48 -7.82 -4.19
N ASP A 144 -22.73 -7.79 -2.88
CA ASP A 144 -23.76 -8.60 -2.20
C ASP A 144 -25.16 -7.94 -2.12
N ASP A 145 -25.34 -6.68 -2.57
CA ASP A 145 -26.60 -5.91 -2.36
C ASP A 145 -27.65 -6.03 -3.49
N ASP A 146 -27.43 -6.83 -4.53
CA ASP A 146 -28.24 -6.75 -5.78
C ASP A 146 -28.98 -8.03 -6.21
N SER A 147 -29.28 -9.00 -5.34
CA SER A 147 -29.99 -10.23 -5.80
C SER A 147 -31.02 -10.85 -4.84
N ALA A 148 -31.69 -10.02 -4.05
CA ALA A 148 -32.98 -10.39 -3.42
C ALA A 148 -34.12 -9.51 -3.93
N GLY A 149 -34.18 -9.32 -5.26
CA GLY A 149 -35.39 -8.87 -5.93
C GLY A 149 -36.34 -10.04 -6.09
N ASP A 150 -37.34 -10.12 -5.22
CA ASP A 150 -38.46 -11.04 -5.30
C ASP A 150 -39.21 -10.85 -6.64
N ASP A 151 -38.85 -11.64 -7.66
CA ASP A 151 -39.61 -11.81 -8.91
C ASP A 151 -40.86 -12.69 -8.67
N ASP A 152 -41.61 -12.41 -7.59
CA ASP A 152 -42.93 -12.96 -7.34
C ASP A 152 -44.00 -12.01 -7.90
N SER A 153 -44.02 -11.87 -9.22
CA SER A 153 -45.21 -11.41 -9.94
C SER A 153 -45.76 -12.54 -10.78
N ALA A 154 -46.33 -13.52 -10.07
CA ALA A 154 -47.41 -14.35 -10.56
C ALA A 154 -48.56 -13.45 -11.02
N GLY A 155 -48.81 -13.45 -12.33
CA GLY A 155 -49.90 -12.75 -12.97
C GLY A 155 -50.37 -13.55 -14.17
N ASP A 156 -50.93 -14.73 -13.90
CA ASP A 156 -51.90 -15.38 -14.77
C ASP A 156 -53.04 -14.40 -15.10
N ASP A 157 -53.34 -14.19 -16.38
CA ASP A 157 -54.71 -13.95 -16.85
C ASP A 157 -54.79 -14.17 -18.37
N ASP A 158 -54.96 -15.45 -18.71
CA ASP A 158 -56.05 -15.99 -19.54
C ASP A 158 -56.95 -14.97 -20.28
N SER A 159 -57.07 -15.06 -21.62
CA SER A 159 -58.35 -15.15 -22.37
C SER A 159 -58.29 -14.73 -23.85
N ALA A 160 -58.72 -15.68 -24.70
CA ALA A 160 -59.49 -15.54 -25.96
C ALA A 160 -58.83 -14.87 -27.19
N ASP A 161 -58.50 -15.61 -28.25
CA ASP A 161 -59.42 -16.12 -29.31
C ASP A 161 -60.09 -14.98 -30.12
N ARG A 162 -59.54 -14.72 -31.32
CA ARG A 162 -60.25 -14.32 -32.56
C ARG A 162 -59.31 -14.20 -33.77
#